data_AF-A0A7V8YMU7-F1
#
_entry.id   AF-A0A7V8YMU7-F1
#
_cell.length_a   1.000
_cell.length_b   1.000
_cell.length_c   1.000
_cell.angle_alpha   90.00
_cell.angle_beta   90.00
_cell.angle_gamma   90.00
#
_symmetry.space_group_name_H-M   'P 1'
#
loop_
_entity.id
_entity.type
_entity.pdbx_description
1 polymer ?
#
loop_
_entity_poly.entity_id
_entity_poly.type
_entity_poly.pdbx_seq_one_letter_code
_entity_poly.pdbx_strand_id
1 'polypeptide(L)'
;MGRRVEELTVSSEPAGTVHLAQHERFDDVDSSSGILPGEVWGTVDGVDDSSDPVVAVALNGTIAATTRIAGRTDGVQLTALPPERLWHDGRNDVVVFLLRETAGGVELSPLSPT
;
A
#
# COMPACT_ATOMS: atom_id res chain seq x y z
N MET A 1 -9.33 -6.84 4.26
CA MET A 1 -8.02 -6.98 4.92
C MET A 1 -7.74 -8.45 5.21
N GLY A 2 -6.47 -8.84 5.23
CA GLY A 2 -6.02 -10.20 5.59
C GLY A 2 -5.96 -11.22 4.46
N ARG A 3 -6.33 -10.84 3.23
CA ARG A 3 -6.16 -11.69 2.03
C ARG A 3 -4.70 -11.66 1.57
N ARG A 4 -4.22 -12.79 1.04
CA ARG A 4 -2.90 -12.83 0.39
C ARG A 4 -2.98 -12.17 -0.98
N VAL A 5 -1.93 -11.47 -1.38
CA VAL A 5 -1.83 -10.87 -2.72
C VAL A 5 -1.93 -11.96 -3.80
N GLU A 6 -1.35 -13.13 -3.57
CA GLU A 6 -1.36 -14.26 -4.51
C GLU A 6 -2.76 -14.89 -4.74
N GLU A 7 -3.73 -14.60 -3.87
CA GLU A 7 -5.12 -15.04 -4.01
C GLU A 7 -5.96 -14.07 -4.88
N LEU A 8 -5.37 -12.97 -5.32
CA LEU A 8 -6.02 -11.90 -6.08
C LEU A 8 -5.47 -11.82 -7.49
N THR A 9 -6.27 -11.29 -8.42
CA THR A 9 -5.80 -10.99 -9.77
C THR A 9 -4.86 -9.78 -9.69
N VAL A 10 -3.60 -9.97 -10.07
CA VAL A 10 -2.59 -8.91 -10.10
C VAL A 10 -2.23 -8.59 -11.56
N SER A 11 -2.39 -7.33 -11.96
CA SER A 11 -1.94 -6.82 -13.26
C SER A 11 -0.41 -6.78 -13.31
N SER A 12 0.18 -7.08 -14.48
CA SER A 12 1.61 -6.90 -14.72
C SER A 12 2.00 -5.43 -14.94
N GLU A 13 1.04 -4.61 -15.37
CA GLU A 13 1.28 -3.21 -15.70
C GLU A 13 1.04 -2.33 -14.48
N PRO A 14 2.00 -1.44 -14.14
CA PRO A 14 1.81 -0.50 -13.04
C PRO A 14 0.75 0.54 -13.40
N ALA A 15 -0.11 0.87 -12.45
CA ALA A 15 -1.16 1.86 -12.62
C ALA A 15 -0.70 3.31 -12.36
N GLY A 16 0.53 3.49 -11.89
CA GLY A 16 1.10 4.77 -11.51
C GLY A 16 2.36 4.59 -10.67
N THR A 17 2.77 5.66 -9.99
CA THR A 17 3.90 5.65 -9.07
C THR A 17 3.47 6.00 -7.66
N VAL A 18 4.25 5.53 -6.68
CA VAL A 18 4.05 5.82 -5.26
C VAL A 18 5.38 6.23 -4.62
N HIS A 19 5.35 7.34 -3.89
CA HIS A 19 6.44 7.74 -3.01
C HIS A 19 6.01 7.52 -1.57
N LEU A 20 6.56 6.50 -0.92
CA LEU A 20 6.33 6.23 0.50
C LEU A 20 7.30 7.04 1.34
N ALA A 21 6.75 7.80 2.28
CA ALA A 21 7.56 8.58 3.19
C ALA A 21 8.23 7.65 4.22
N GLN A 22 9.50 7.96 4.53
CA GLN A 22 10.32 7.22 5.48
C GLN A 22 10.37 5.70 5.21
N HIS A 23 10.38 5.28 3.94
CA HIS A 23 10.35 3.87 3.57
C HIS A 23 11.52 3.05 4.14
N GLU A 24 12.66 3.71 4.43
CA GLU A 24 13.82 3.10 5.08
C GLU A 24 13.49 2.52 6.47
N ARG A 25 12.43 2.99 7.13
CA ARG A 25 11.98 2.46 8.43
C ARG A 25 11.39 1.06 8.33
N PHE A 26 11.12 0.56 7.12
CA PHE A 26 10.59 -0.78 6.91
C PHE A 26 11.70 -1.84 6.81
N ASP A 27 12.96 -1.44 6.66
CA ASP A 27 14.07 -2.36 6.41
C ASP A 27 14.67 -2.98 7.69
N ASP A 28 14.50 -2.33 8.85
CA ASP A 28 15.09 -2.76 10.13
C ASP A 28 14.11 -2.56 11.29
N VAL A 29 12.97 -3.26 11.23
CA VAL A 29 11.96 -3.21 12.28
C VAL A 29 12.42 -4.06 13.48
N ASP A 30 12.37 -3.50 14.68
CA ASP A 30 12.62 -4.22 15.93
C ASP A 30 11.35 -4.19 16.78
N SER A 31 10.57 -5.27 16.77
CA SER A 31 9.35 -5.39 17.58
C SER A 31 9.63 -5.39 19.09
N SER A 32 10.84 -5.76 19.52
CA SER A 32 11.23 -5.76 20.93
C SER A 32 11.51 -4.35 21.48
N SER A 33 11.80 -3.39 20.60
CA SER A 33 11.95 -1.97 20.95
C SER A 33 10.65 -1.31 21.41
N GLY A 34 9.51 -1.93 21.12
CA GLY A 34 8.17 -1.39 21.37
C GLY A 34 7.74 -0.29 20.38
N ILE A 35 8.54 -0.02 19.35
CA ILE A 35 8.26 0.99 18.31
C ILE A 35 8.15 0.28 16.97
N LEU A 36 6.94 0.30 16.39
CA LEU A 36 6.68 -0.15 15.02
C LEU A 36 6.49 1.07 14.11
N PRO A 37 6.73 0.96 12.79
CA PRO A 37 6.47 2.07 11.85
C PRO A 37 5.02 2.55 11.93
N GLY A 38 4.06 1.64 12.12
CA GLY A 38 2.67 1.90 12.51
C GLY A 38 1.78 2.55 11.43
N GLU A 39 2.33 3.51 10.70
CA GLU A 39 1.68 4.28 9.65
C GLU A 39 2.47 4.14 8.34
N VAL A 40 1.75 3.82 7.26
CA VAL A 40 2.26 3.87 5.89
C VAL A 40 1.58 5.04 5.20
N TRP A 41 2.35 6.04 4.81
CA TRP A 41 1.84 7.23 4.16
C TRP A 41 2.77 7.69 3.03
N GLY A 42 2.21 8.46 2.11
CA GLY A 42 2.94 8.88 0.93
C GLY A 42 2.08 9.58 -0.10
N THR A 43 2.68 9.84 -1.26
CA THR A 43 2.01 10.43 -2.43
C THR A 43 1.90 9.41 -3.55
N VAL A 44 0.86 9.55 -4.36
CA VAL A 44 0.58 8.75 -5.55
C VAL A 44 0.52 9.68 -6.74
N ASP A 45 1.16 9.28 -7.84
CA ASP A 45 1.14 10.01 -9.11
C ASP A 45 0.74 9.08 -10.26
N GLY A 46 0.20 9.67 -11.34
CA GLY A 46 -0.20 8.92 -12.54
C GLY A 46 -1.47 8.08 -12.40
N VAL A 47 -2.16 8.16 -11.26
CA VAL A 47 -3.47 7.54 -11.03
C VAL A 47 -4.56 8.57 -11.29
N ASP A 48 -5.59 8.18 -12.05
CA ASP A 48 -6.80 8.98 -12.26
C ASP A 48 -7.59 9.09 -10.95
N ASP A 49 -7.71 10.30 -10.40
CA ASP A 49 -8.39 10.60 -9.14
C ASP A 49 -9.88 10.97 -9.31
N SER A 50 -10.38 11.01 -10.56
CA SER A 50 -11.75 11.42 -10.87
C SER A 50 -12.83 10.45 -10.36
N SER A 51 -12.44 9.26 -9.88
CA SER A 51 -13.32 8.17 -9.46
C SER A 51 -13.16 7.73 -8.00
N ASP A 52 -12.67 8.58 -7.10
CA ASP A 52 -12.36 8.23 -5.70
C ASP A 52 -11.55 6.92 -5.57
N PRO A 53 -10.38 6.82 -6.22
CA PRO A 53 -9.59 5.59 -6.25
C PRO A 53 -9.26 5.05 -4.85
N VAL A 54 -9.30 3.73 -4.74
CA VAL A 54 -8.91 2.99 -3.54
C VAL A 54 -7.56 2.34 -3.80
N VAL A 55 -6.64 2.47 -2.84
CA VAL A 55 -5.39 1.71 -2.83
C VAL A 55 -5.43 0.63 -1.76
N ALA A 56 -4.74 -0.47 -2.03
CA ALA A 56 -4.48 -1.54 -1.08
C ALA A 56 -2.99 -1.52 -0.71
N VAL A 57 -2.70 -1.48 0.59
CA VAL A 57 -1.35 -1.59 1.13
C VAL A 57 -1.13 -3.03 1.54
N ALA A 58 -0.22 -3.71 0.85
CA ALA A 58 0.26 -5.03 1.21
C ALA A 58 1.50 -4.91 2.10
N LEU A 59 1.49 -5.64 3.20
CA LEU A 59 2.64 -5.85 4.07
C LEU A 59 2.99 -7.33 4.05
N ASN A 60 4.22 -7.65 3.63
CA ASN A 60 4.72 -9.03 3.54
C ASN A 60 3.76 -9.95 2.76
N GLY A 61 3.31 -9.48 1.59
CA GLY A 61 2.39 -10.20 0.69
C GLY A 61 0.94 -10.31 1.19
N THR A 62 0.56 -9.64 2.28
CA THR A 62 -0.81 -9.64 2.83
C THR A 62 -1.43 -8.26 2.72
N ILE A 63 -2.66 -8.16 2.20
CA ILE A 63 -3.40 -6.89 2.19
C ILE A 63 -3.72 -6.47 3.62
N ALA A 64 -2.91 -5.56 4.16
CA ALA A 64 -2.95 -5.11 5.53
C ALA A 64 -4.02 -4.03 5.74
N ALA A 65 -4.12 -3.13 4.77
CA ALA A 65 -5.05 -2.01 4.78
C ALA A 65 -5.51 -1.65 3.37
N THR A 66 -6.65 -0.98 3.27
CA THR A 66 -7.16 -0.35 2.05
C THR A 66 -7.64 1.05 2.42
N THR A 67 -7.30 2.04 1.62
CA THR A 67 -7.72 3.42 1.86
C THR A 67 -8.10 4.08 0.55
N ARG A 68 -9.01 5.06 0.61
CA ARG A 68 -9.17 5.99 -0.50
C ARG A 68 -7.95 6.90 -0.54
N ILE A 69 -7.50 7.21 -1.74
CA ILE A 69 -6.55 8.30 -1.94
C ILE A 69 -7.35 9.55 -2.28
N ALA A 70 -6.93 10.69 -1.74
CA ALA A 70 -7.65 11.95 -1.90
C ALA A 70 -6.69 12.99 -2.47
N GLY A 71 -7.15 13.73 -3.48
CA GLY A 71 -6.46 14.88 -4.01
C GLY A 71 -6.29 15.94 -2.92
N ARG A 72 -5.04 16.36 -2.68
CA ARG A 72 -4.69 17.53 -1.87
C ARG A 72 -3.89 18.52 -2.70
N THR A 73 -3.69 19.72 -2.15
CA THR A 73 -2.98 20.82 -2.81
C THR A 73 -1.56 20.45 -3.25
N ASP A 74 -0.97 19.42 -2.64
CA ASP A 74 0.38 18.90 -2.84
C ASP A 74 0.44 17.55 -3.57
N GLY A 75 -0.69 17.04 -4.07
CA GLY A 75 -0.78 15.76 -4.78
C GLY A 75 -1.82 14.80 -4.18
N VAL A 76 -1.92 13.61 -4.75
CA VAL A 76 -2.84 12.58 -4.26
C VAL A 76 -2.17 11.83 -3.10
N GLN A 77 -2.73 11.91 -1.90
CA GLN A 77 -2.12 11.32 -0.70
C GLN A 77 -2.77 9.99 -0.32
N LEU A 78 -1.97 9.09 0.25
CA LEU A 78 -2.43 7.86 0.90
C LEU A 78 -1.98 7.84 2.36
N THR A 79 -2.83 7.28 3.22
CA THR A 79 -2.49 6.97 4.62
C THR A 79 -3.15 5.66 5.01
N ALA A 80 -2.37 4.74 5.56
CA ALA A 80 -2.83 3.44 5.99
C ALA A 80 -2.19 3.05 7.33
N LEU A 81 -2.94 2.32 8.16
CA LEU A 81 -2.47 1.79 9.44
C LEU A 81 -2.51 0.25 9.37
N PRO A 82 -1.43 -0.41 8.92
CA PRO A 82 -1.32 -1.86 8.97
C PRO A 82 -1.44 -2.39 10.41
N PRO A 83 -2.15 -3.51 10.64
CA PRO A 83 -2.16 -4.17 11.94
C PRO A 83 -0.74 -4.52 12.42
N GLU A 84 -0.43 -4.20 13.69
CA GLU A 84 0.90 -4.41 14.28
C GLU A 84 1.45 -5.82 14.09
N ARG A 85 0.58 -6.84 14.24
CA ARG A 85 0.90 -8.26 14.08
C ARG A 85 1.40 -8.68 12.69
N LEU A 86 1.33 -7.80 11.68
CA LEU A 86 1.80 -8.08 10.32
C LEU A 86 3.24 -7.62 10.10
N TRP A 87 3.80 -6.81 11.01
CA TRP A 87 5.22 -6.48 11.00
C TRP A 87 6.05 -7.67 11.46
N HIS A 88 7.22 -7.82 10.86
CA HIS A 88 8.22 -8.81 11.21
C HIS A 88 9.52 -8.11 11.61
N ASP A 89 10.33 -8.75 12.46
CA ASP A 89 11.65 -8.22 12.78
C ASP A 89 12.55 -8.21 11.53
N GLY A 90 13.31 -7.13 11.37
CA GLY A 90 14.12 -6.86 10.19
C GLY A 90 13.31 -6.28 9.03
N ARG A 91 13.58 -6.79 7.82
CA ARG A 91 13.05 -6.22 6.58
C ARG A 91 11.61 -6.63 6.32
N ASN A 92 10.78 -5.63 6.03
CA ASN A 92 9.38 -5.77 5.65
C ASN A 92 9.16 -5.26 4.23
N ASP A 93 8.41 -6.01 3.45
CA ASP A 93 8.03 -5.60 2.10
C ASP A 93 6.69 -4.85 2.13
N VAL A 94 6.69 -3.60 1.69
CA VAL A 94 5.50 -2.75 1.60
C VAL A 94 5.23 -2.44 0.14
N VAL A 95 4.12 -2.96 -0.37
CA VAL A 95 3.71 -2.76 -1.77
C VAL A 95 2.34 -2.10 -1.79
N VAL A 96 2.19 -1.06 -2.60
CA VAL A 96 0.91 -0.39 -2.80
C VAL A 96 0.34 -0.76 -4.15
N PHE A 97 -0.94 -1.09 -4.17
CA PHE A 97 -1.70 -1.41 -5.36
C PHE A 97 -2.85 -0.42 -5.53
N LEU A 98 -3.13 -0.02 -6.76
CA LEU A 98 -4.46 0.48 -7.11
C LEU A 98 -5.42 -0.71 -7.08
N LEU A 99 -6.50 -0.57 -6.31
CA LEU A 99 -7.55 -1.58 -6.19
C LEU A 99 -8.71 -1.21 -7.09
N ARG A 100 -9.10 -2.12 -7.99
CA ARG A 100 -10.29 -1.98 -8.82
C ARG A 100 -11.25 -3.13 -8.56
N GLU A 101 -12.50 -2.78 -8.31
CA GLU A 101 -13.59 -3.74 -8.34
C GLU A 101 -14.04 -3.94 -9.79
N THR A 102 -14.00 -5.17 -10.27
CA THR A 102 -14.42 -5.56 -11.61
C THR A 102 -15.57 -6.56 -11.50
N ALA A 103 -16.22 -6.86 -12.63
CA ALA A 103 -17.26 -7.89 -12.67
C ALA A 103 -16.73 -9.29 -12.26
N GLY A 104 -15.42 -9.53 -12.37
CA GLY A 104 -14.76 -10.79 -12.00
C GLY A 104 -14.22 -10.83 -10.57
N GLY A 105 -14.36 -9.74 -9.80
CA GLY A 105 -13.84 -9.64 -8.44
C GLY A 105 -12.89 -8.46 -8.27
N VAL A 106 -11.89 -8.62 -7.41
CA VAL A 106 -10.91 -7.57 -7.11
C VAL A 106 -9.66 -7.77 -7.97
N GLU A 107 -9.27 -6.71 -8.66
CA GLU A 107 -8.01 -6.62 -9.38
C GLU A 107 -7.07 -5.64 -8.67
N LEU A 108 -5.80 -6.01 -8.56
CA LEU A 108 -4.73 -5.19 -8.03
C LEU A 108 -3.77 -4.80 -9.16
N SER A 109 -3.54 -3.50 -9.34
CA SER A 109 -2.49 -3.01 -10.25
C SER A 109 -1.37 -2.37 -9.42
N PRO A 110 -0.11 -2.78 -9.55
CA PRO A 110 0.97 -2.26 -8.71
C PRO A 110 1.19 -0.75 -8.94
N LEU A 111 1.58 -0.03 -7.90
CA LEU A 111 2.16 1.30 -8.02
C LEU A 111 3.68 1.16 -7.92
N SER A 112 4.40 1.70 -8.91
CA SER A 112 5.85 1.62 -8.94
C SER A 112 6.47 2.57 -7.91
N PRO A 113 7.46 2.13 -7.12
CA PRO A 113 8.17 3.03 -6.22
C PRO A 113 8.97 4.07 -7.03
N THR A 114 9.08 5.28 -6.49
CA THR A 114 9.91 6.39 -7.02
C THR A 114 11.16 6.65 -6.20
#